data_AF-A0A955KQY5-F1
#
_entry.id   AF-A0A955KQY5-F1
#
_cell.length_a   1.000
_cell.length_b   1.000
_cell.length_c   1.000
_cell.angle_alpha   90.00
_cell.angle_beta   90.00
_cell.angle_gamma   90.00
#
_symmetry.space_group_name_H-M   'P 1'
#
loop_
_entity.id
_entity.type
_entity.pdbx_description
1 polymer ?
#
loop_
_entity_poly.entity_id
_entity_poly.type
_entity_poly.pdbx_seq_one_letter_code
_entity_poly.pdbx_strand_id
1 'polypeptide(L)'
;MRSKIPSEYSWILTQKSEDFFSENHFYIFVNLDEPGIRPKFFVVPSEVVAKYISTSHKNWLNKPGKNGQQHKDNPVRRFEDPEGRYLNDELLA
;
A
#
# COMPACT_ATOMS: atom_id res chain seq x y z
N MET A 1 23.27 -2.99 4.73
CA MET A 1 22.14 -3.31 3.83
C MET A 1 20.85 -3.18 4.64
N ARG A 2 20.00 -2.19 4.37
CA ARG A 2 18.71 -2.05 5.09
C ARG A 2 17.83 -3.24 4.72
N SER A 3 17.47 -4.08 5.69
CA SER A 3 16.43 -5.07 5.47
C SER A 3 15.15 -4.32 5.11
N LYS A 4 14.43 -4.79 4.08
CA LYS A 4 13.06 -4.37 3.85
C LYS A 4 12.24 -4.90 5.01
N ILE A 5 12.08 -4.09 6.05
CA ILE A 5 11.04 -4.35 7.06
C ILE A 5 9.72 -4.17 6.29
N PRO A 6 8.89 -5.22 6.17
CA PRO A 6 7.54 -5.06 5.62
C PRO A 6 6.82 -4.01 6.46
N SER A 7 6.05 -3.12 5.84
CA SER A 7 5.14 -2.30 6.64
C SER A 7 4.21 -3.23 7.43
N GLU A 8 3.94 -2.90 8.68
CA GLU A 8 2.93 -3.63 9.48
C GLU A 8 1.54 -3.51 8.83
N TYR A 9 1.34 -2.48 8.00
CA TYR A 9 0.07 -2.15 7.37
C TYR A 9 0.13 -2.35 5.87
N SER A 10 -0.75 -3.21 5.34
CA SER A 10 -0.83 -3.53 3.92
C SER A 10 -2.27 -3.75 3.48
N TRP A 11 -2.65 -3.15 2.35
CA TRP A 11 -3.99 -3.23 1.80
C TRP A 11 -3.97 -3.71 0.36
N ILE A 12 -4.91 -4.60 0.05
CA ILE A 12 -5.07 -5.18 -1.29
C ILE A 12 -5.98 -4.28 -2.12
N LEU A 13 -5.51 -3.96 -3.31
CA LEU A 13 -6.24 -3.20 -4.33
C LEU A 13 -6.31 -4.01 -5.63
N THR A 14 -6.96 -3.43 -6.62
CA THR A 14 -7.00 -3.99 -7.97
C THR A 14 -6.21 -3.11 -8.94
N GLN A 15 -5.84 -3.68 -10.09
CA GLN A 15 -5.21 -2.98 -11.20
C GLN A 15 -5.95 -1.70 -11.60
N LYS A 16 -7.29 -1.66 -11.49
CA LYS A 16 -8.08 -0.45 -11.80
C LYS A 16 -7.68 0.77 -10.98
N SER A 17 -7.11 0.55 -9.79
CA SER A 17 -6.63 1.64 -8.92
C SER A 17 -5.36 2.31 -9.42
N GLU A 18 -4.66 1.74 -10.43
CA GLU A 18 -3.47 2.35 -11.05
C GLU A 18 -3.80 3.63 -11.80
N ASP A 19 -5.01 3.70 -12.40
CA ASP A 19 -5.46 4.83 -13.21
C ASP A 19 -6.68 5.54 -12.60
N PHE A 20 -7.04 5.20 -11.36
CA PHE A 20 -8.22 5.75 -10.68
C PHE A 20 -7.82 6.82 -9.65
N PHE A 21 -7.40 7.98 -10.14
CA PHE A 21 -7.00 9.11 -9.31
C PHE A 21 -7.47 10.45 -9.87
N SER A 22 -7.64 11.42 -8.99
CA SER A 22 -7.96 12.82 -9.33
C SER A 22 -7.54 13.74 -8.17
N GLU A 23 -7.47 15.06 -8.42
CA GLU A 23 -6.92 16.04 -7.47
C GLU A 23 -7.57 16.01 -6.07
N ASN A 24 -8.88 15.71 -6.00
CA ASN A 24 -9.64 15.69 -4.75
C ASN A 24 -10.11 14.28 -4.34
N HIS A 25 -9.47 13.23 -4.86
CA HIS A 25 -9.79 11.84 -4.53
C HIS A 25 -8.75 11.27 -3.56
N PHE A 26 -9.23 10.74 -2.44
CA PHE A 26 -8.43 10.16 -1.37
C PHE A 26 -8.89 8.74 -1.03
N TYR A 27 -7.94 7.90 -0.67
CA TYR A 27 -8.21 6.63 0.00
C TYR A 27 -8.11 6.83 1.50
N ILE A 28 -9.05 6.23 2.23
CA ILE A 28 -8.93 6.05 3.67
C ILE A 28 -8.72 4.56 3.89
N PHE A 29 -7.48 4.16 4.18
CA PHE A 29 -7.21 2.80 4.61
C PHE A 29 -7.39 2.69 6.11
N VAL A 30 -7.98 1.59 6.55
CA VAL A 30 -8.28 1.34 7.96
C VAL A 30 -7.53 0.08 8.39
N ASN A 31 -6.87 0.15 9.54
CA ASN A 31 -6.45 -1.03 10.25
C ASN A 31 -7.29 -1.19 11.53
N LEU A 32 -7.88 -2.37 11.69
CA LEU A 32 -8.67 -2.75 12.85
C LEU A 32 -7.80 -3.65 13.73
N ASP A 33 -7.57 -3.20 14.96
CA ASP A 33 -6.85 -3.95 15.99
C ASP A 33 -7.85 -4.77 16.86
N GLU A 34 -7.40 -5.27 18.01
CA GLU A 34 -8.24 -6.02 18.95
C GLU A 34 -9.47 -5.22 19.43
N PRO A 35 -10.57 -5.90 19.82
CA PRO A 35 -11.74 -5.24 20.38
C PRO A 35 -11.37 -4.31 21.55
N GLY A 36 -11.81 -3.05 21.47
CA GLY A 36 -11.50 -2.02 22.47
C GLY A 36 -10.33 -1.11 22.10
N ILE A 37 -9.56 -1.44 21.06
CA ILE A 37 -8.53 -0.55 20.50
C ILE A 37 -9.14 0.31 19.39
N ARG A 38 -8.79 1.61 19.36
CA ARG A 38 -9.24 2.52 18.31
C ARG A 38 -8.63 2.12 16.96
N PRO A 39 -9.40 2.11 15.85
CA PRO A 39 -8.85 1.89 14.52
C PRO A 39 -7.79 2.92 14.15
N LYS A 40 -6.79 2.49 13.39
CA LYS A 40 -5.81 3.38 12.76
C LYS A 40 -6.28 3.72 11.35
N PHE A 41 -6.24 5.01 11.02
CA PHE A 41 -6.65 5.52 9.70
C PHE A 41 -5.44 6.04 8.94
N PHE A 42 -5.42 5.79 7.64
CA PHE A 42 -4.41 6.28 6.72
C PHE A 42 -5.08 7.05 5.60
N VAL A 43 -4.92 8.37 5.58
CA VAL A 43 -5.54 9.24 4.56
C VAL A 43 -4.51 9.53 3.48
N VAL A 44 -4.70 8.93 2.31
CA VAL A 44 -3.69 8.92 1.24
C VAL A 44 -4.29 9.53 -0.03
N PRO A 45 -3.62 10.52 -0.67
CA PRO A 45 -4.04 10.99 -2.00
C PRO A 45 -4.06 9.84 -3.00
N SER A 46 -5.10 9.77 -3.83
CA SER A 46 -5.26 8.69 -4.82
C SER A 46 -4.10 8.62 -5.82
N GLU A 47 -3.50 9.76 -6.20
CA GLU A 47 -2.32 9.79 -7.07
C GLU A 47 -1.11 9.08 -6.44
N VAL A 48 -0.92 9.23 -5.12
CA VAL A 48 0.14 8.53 -4.37
C VAL A 48 -0.11 7.02 -4.39
N VAL A 49 -1.36 6.61 -4.14
CA VAL A 49 -1.76 5.20 -4.16
C VAL A 49 -1.48 4.60 -5.52
N ALA A 50 -2.01 5.21 -6.59
CA ALA A 50 -1.81 4.82 -7.98
C ALA A 50 -0.33 4.64 -8.33
N LYS A 51 0.49 5.68 -8.08
CA LYS A 51 1.93 5.65 -8.37
C LYS A 51 2.65 4.53 -7.60
N TYR A 52 2.32 4.35 -6.33
CA TYR A 52 2.94 3.32 -5.49
C TYR A 52 2.63 1.92 -6.02
N ILE A 53 1.36 1.61 -6.25
CA ILE A 53 0.95 0.25 -6.65
C ILE A 53 1.43 -0.12 -8.05
N SER A 54 1.48 0.84 -8.99
CA SER A 54 2.05 0.62 -10.32
C SER A 54 3.53 0.32 -10.26
N THR A 55 4.27 1.09 -9.45
CA THR A 55 5.71 0.92 -9.30
C THR A 55 6.04 -0.39 -8.58
N SER A 56 5.30 -0.72 -7.52
CA SER A 56 5.53 -1.94 -6.74
C SER A 56 5.20 -3.20 -7.54
N HIS A 57 4.10 -3.20 -8.30
CA HIS A 57 3.73 -4.32 -9.18
C HIS A 57 4.73 -4.54 -10.31
N LYS A 58 5.16 -3.47 -10.99
CA LYS A 58 6.22 -3.56 -12.01
C LYS A 58 7.52 -4.12 -11.44
N ASN A 59 7.90 -3.67 -10.25
CA ASN A 59 9.07 -4.19 -9.55
C ASN A 59 8.92 -5.66 -9.14
N TRP A 60 7.72 -6.11 -8.82
CA TRP A 60 7.42 -7.50 -8.54
C TRP A 60 7.56 -8.35 -9.80
N LEU A 61 6.96 -7.95 -10.93
CA LEU A 61 7.08 -8.66 -12.22
C LEU A 61 8.52 -8.83 -12.71
N ASN A 62 9.39 -7.85 -12.43
CA ASN A 62 10.79 -7.85 -12.84
C ASN A 62 11.69 -8.69 -11.93
N LYS A 63 11.20 -9.14 -10.77
CA LYS A 63 11.99 -9.95 -9.84
C LYS A 63 11.77 -11.43 -10.10
N PRO A 64 12.83 -12.26 -9.98
CA PRO A 64 12.64 -13.69 -9.92
C PRO A 64 11.82 -14.04 -8.67
N GLY A 65 10.77 -14.83 -8.87
CA GLY A 65 10.00 -15.43 -7.80
C GLY A 65 10.74 -16.58 -7.13
N LYS A 66 10.02 -17.31 -6.27
CA LYS A 66 10.58 -18.49 -5.59
C LYS A 66 11.09 -19.48 -6.64
N ASN A 67 12.34 -19.92 -6.50
CA ASN A 67 13.06 -20.80 -7.43
C ASN A 67 13.44 -20.17 -8.79
N GLY A 68 13.52 -18.83 -8.88
CA GLY A 68 13.97 -18.15 -10.10
C GLY A 68 12.89 -17.98 -11.17
N GLN A 69 11.67 -18.46 -10.92
CA GLN A 69 10.56 -18.38 -11.88
C GLN A 69 10.05 -16.95 -11.98
N GLN A 70 9.80 -16.46 -13.19
CA GLN A 70 9.21 -15.14 -13.38
C GLN A 70 7.79 -15.09 -12.84
N HIS A 71 7.43 -13.97 -12.23
CA HIS A 71 6.06 -13.74 -11.76
C HIS A 71 5.09 -13.60 -12.94
N LYS A 72 3.93 -14.26 -12.84
CA LYS A 72 2.82 -14.10 -13.79
C LYS A 72 1.98 -12.88 -13.43
N ASP A 73 1.77 -12.02 -14.41
CA ASP A 73 0.92 -10.84 -14.24
C ASP A 73 -0.51 -11.21 -13.85
N ASN A 74 -1.07 -10.43 -12.92
CA ASN A 74 -2.41 -10.59 -12.39
C ASN A 74 -2.96 -9.23 -11.90
N PRO A 75 -4.28 -9.09 -11.70
CA PRO A 75 -4.89 -7.81 -11.34
C PRO A 75 -4.69 -7.36 -9.89
N VAL A 76 -4.03 -8.15 -9.03
CA VAL A 76 -3.88 -7.82 -7.61
C VAL A 76 -2.81 -6.75 -7.45
N ARG A 77 -3.12 -5.75 -6.61
CA ARG A 77 -2.20 -4.69 -6.22
C ARG A 77 -2.09 -4.63 -4.72
N ARG A 78 -0.97 -4.08 -4.24
CA ARG A 78 -0.70 -3.94 -2.80
C ARG A 78 -0.17 -2.55 -2.51
N PHE A 79 -0.90 -1.83 -1.66
CA PHE A 79 -0.45 -0.58 -1.08
C PHE A 79 0.09 -0.81 0.33
N GLU A 80 1.14 -0.08 0.68
CA GLU A 80 1.85 -0.16 1.96
C GLU A 80 2.33 1.26 2.31
N ASP A 81 2.38 1.58 3.60
CA ASP A 81 2.96 2.82 4.11
C ASP A 81 4.09 2.50 5.12
N PRO A 82 5.27 2.07 4.64
CA PRO A 82 6.35 1.59 5.50
C PRO A 82 6.98 2.68 6.37
N GLU A 83 6.75 3.95 6.04
CA GLU A 83 7.27 5.10 6.79
C GLU A 83 6.19 5.76 7.67
N GLY A 84 4.96 5.22 7.67
CA GLY A 84 3.85 5.76 8.46
C GLY A 84 3.48 7.20 8.11
N ARG A 85 3.75 7.65 6.87
CA ARG A 85 3.57 9.05 6.47
C ARG A 85 2.12 9.51 6.50
N TYR A 86 1.18 8.58 6.35
CA TYR A 86 -0.24 8.87 6.22
C TYR A 86 -1.04 8.41 7.44
N LEU A 87 -0.38 7.83 8.45
CA LEU A 87 -1.03 7.40 9.69
C LEU A 87 -1.54 8.63 10.44
N ASN A 88 -2.84 8.63 10.75
CA ASN A 88 -3.43 9.57 11.69
C ASN A 88 -3.04 9.17 13.12
N ASP A 89 -1.87 9.62 13.56
CA ASP A 89 -1.44 9.47 14.95
C ASP A 89 -1.86 10.72 15.74
N GLU A 90 -2.83 10.57 16.64
CA GLU A 90 -3.31 11.64 17.53
C GLU A 90 -2.27 12.02 18.61
N LEU A 91 -1.09 11.38 18.64
CA LEU A 91 -0.04 11.63 19.65
C LEU A 91 0.85 12.87 19.38
N LEU A 92 0.53 13.70 18.38
CA LEU A 92 1.23 14.96 18.10
C LEU A 92 0.36 16.22 18.24
N ALA A 93 -0.79 16.13 18.93
CA ALA A 93 -1.59 17.29 19.31
C ALA A 93 -1.35 17.72 20.77
#